data_AF-A0A1I8BJS3-F1
#
_entry.id   AF-A0A1I8BJS3-F1
#
_cell.length_a   1.000
_cell.length_b   1.000
_cell.length_c   1.000
_cell.angle_alpha   90.00
_cell.angle_beta   90.00
_cell.angle_gamma   90.00
#
_symmetry.space_group_name_H-M   'P 1'
#
loop_
_entity.id
_entity.type
_entity.pdbx_description
1 polymer ?
#
loop_
_entity_poly.entity_id
_entity_poly.type
_entity_poly.pdbx_seq_one_letter_code
_entity_poly.pdbx_strand_id
1 'polypeptide(L)'
;MLKMSDDELAYDEIDSSLQNKVAPSWMVVLKEHCQVWLAELPKEICKLRHAKENVKNPIFRFFEREINLGSRLLNEIHKDLIELLEICDGKHKQNNHTLELIATLVKSKEVPQSWKQYTIPRDVIAHVWMKSDLKERVKQLDRLSDNLTI
;
A
#
# COMPACT_ATOMS: atom_id res chain seq x y z
N MET A 1 -3.26 -74.46 -0.46
CA MET A 1 -2.13 -73.58 -0.82
C MET A 1 -2.69 -72.40 -1.62
N LEU A 2 -2.94 -71.27 -0.97
CA LEU A 2 -3.34 -70.02 -1.62
C LEU A 2 -2.09 -69.14 -1.69
N LYS A 3 -1.59 -68.89 -2.90
CA LYS A 3 -0.57 -67.86 -3.15
C LYS A 3 -1.27 -66.51 -3.11
N MET A 4 -1.01 -65.71 -2.08
CA MET A 4 -1.32 -64.29 -2.12
C MET A 4 -0.05 -63.59 -2.61
N SER A 5 -0.15 -62.96 -3.78
CA SER A 5 0.87 -62.08 -4.33
C SER A 5 0.83 -60.79 -3.52
N ASP A 6 1.92 -60.49 -2.83
CA ASP A 6 2.15 -59.24 -2.12
C ASP A 6 2.40 -58.16 -3.18
N ASP A 7 1.36 -57.38 -3.49
CA ASP A 7 1.42 -56.27 -4.44
C ASP A 7 1.99 -55.06 -3.68
N GLU A 8 3.31 -54.98 -3.67
CA GLU A 8 4.11 -53.92 -3.08
C GLU A 8 3.80 -52.59 -3.81
N LEU A 9 2.83 -51.85 -3.26
CA LEU A 9 2.51 -50.48 -3.67
C LEU A 9 3.70 -49.56 -3.33
N ALA A 10 4.62 -49.42 -4.30
CA ALA A 10 5.60 -48.35 -4.31
C ALA A 10 4.86 -47.02 -4.39
N TYR A 11 4.79 -46.30 -3.27
CA TYR A 11 4.53 -44.86 -3.30
C TYR A 11 5.73 -44.23 -4.00
N ASP A 12 5.56 -43.89 -5.28
CA ASP A 12 6.48 -42.98 -5.95
C ASP A 12 6.57 -41.74 -5.05
N GLU A 13 7.73 -41.55 -4.40
CA GLU A 13 8.07 -40.33 -3.71
C GLU A 13 7.98 -39.21 -4.73
N ILE A 14 6.83 -38.51 -4.74
CA ILE A 14 6.66 -37.29 -5.51
C ILE A 14 7.72 -36.34 -4.97
N ASP A 15 8.77 -36.16 -5.77
CA ASP A 15 9.86 -35.25 -5.54
C ASP A 15 9.30 -33.85 -5.26
N SER A 16 9.18 -33.55 -3.97
CA SER A 16 8.65 -32.31 -3.42
C SER A 16 9.56 -31.10 -3.70
N SER A 17 10.68 -31.32 -4.39
CA SER A 17 11.61 -30.28 -4.84
C SER A 17 11.19 -29.57 -6.14
N LEU A 18 10.20 -30.11 -6.89
CA LEU A 18 9.74 -29.59 -8.17
C LEU A 18 8.43 -28.77 -8.12
N GLN A 19 7.87 -28.52 -6.93
CA GLN A 19 6.90 -27.43 -6.73
C GLN A 19 7.63 -26.09 -6.82
N ASN A 20 8.05 -25.73 -8.03
CA ASN A 20 8.39 -24.35 -8.35
C ASN A 20 7.19 -23.48 -7.98
N LYS A 21 7.39 -22.73 -6.90
CA LYS A 21 6.52 -21.80 -6.20
C LYS A 21 5.86 -20.80 -7.15
N VAL A 22 4.79 -21.19 -7.85
CA VAL A 22 3.97 -20.22 -8.57
C VAL A 22 3.21 -19.42 -7.53
N ALA A 23 3.57 -18.15 -7.36
CA ALA A 23 2.87 -17.25 -6.46
C ALA A 23 1.38 -17.17 -6.85
N PRO A 24 0.45 -17.13 -5.89
CA PRO A 24 -0.97 -17.00 -6.20
C PRO A 24 -1.26 -15.79 -7.08
N SER A 25 -2.23 -15.89 -8.00
CA SER A 25 -2.56 -14.81 -8.95
C SER A 25 -2.83 -13.46 -8.26
N TRP A 26 -3.50 -13.47 -7.11
CA TRP A 26 -3.77 -12.25 -6.34
C TRP A 26 -2.49 -11.55 -5.85
N MET A 27 -1.46 -12.33 -5.53
CA MET A 27 -0.18 -11.82 -5.01
C MET A 27 0.62 -11.16 -6.12
N VAL A 28 0.58 -11.72 -7.33
CA VAL A 28 1.19 -11.12 -8.53
C VAL A 28 0.53 -9.76 -8.83
N VAL A 29 -0.81 -9.72 -8.88
CA VAL A 29 -1.56 -8.48 -9.14
C VAL A 29 -1.34 -7.44 -8.05
N LEU A 30 -1.37 -7.84 -6.77
CA LEU A 30 -1.12 -6.94 -5.64
C LEU A 30 0.29 -6.34 -5.72
N LYS A 31 1.30 -7.16 -6.04
CA LYS A 31 2.69 -6.72 -6.20
C LYS A 31 2.81 -5.67 -7.30
N GLU A 32 2.22 -5.93 -8.46
CA GLU A 32 2.20 -4.99 -9.59
C GLU A 32 1.52 -3.67 -9.19
N HIS A 33 0.36 -3.72 -8.53
CA HIS A 33 -0.31 -2.51 -8.04
C HIS A 33 0.56 -1.71 -7.07
N CYS A 34 1.19 -2.36 -6.09
CA CYS A 34 2.05 -1.68 -5.13
C CYS A 34 3.26 -1.02 -5.80
N GLN A 35 3.88 -1.69 -6.78
CA GLN A 35 4.99 -1.11 -7.55
C GLN A 35 4.56 0.10 -8.37
N VAL A 36 3.41 0.01 -9.06
CA VAL A 36 2.86 1.13 -9.84
C VAL A 36 2.53 2.32 -8.93
N TRP A 37 1.86 2.08 -7.80
CA TRP A 37 1.47 3.16 -6.88
C TRP A 37 2.68 3.84 -6.23
N LEU A 38 3.70 3.07 -5.81
CA LEU A 38 4.95 3.65 -5.30
C LEU A 38 5.71 4.46 -6.35
N ALA A 39 5.63 4.08 -7.63
CA ALA A 39 6.25 4.84 -8.72
C ALA A 39 5.47 6.12 -9.08
N GLU A 40 4.15 6.12 -8.91
CA GLU A 40 3.30 7.27 -9.25
C GLU A 40 3.19 8.31 -8.13
N LEU A 41 3.36 7.91 -6.86
CA LEU A 41 3.28 8.80 -5.71
C LEU A 41 4.61 9.55 -5.48
N PRO A 42 4.57 10.84 -5.13
CA PRO A 42 5.75 11.56 -4.64
C PRO A 42 6.31 10.88 -3.39
N LYS A 43 7.65 10.82 -3.25
CA LYS A 43 8.30 10.17 -2.10
C LYS A 43 8.01 10.86 -0.77
N GLU A 44 7.93 12.18 -0.80
CA GLU A 44 7.70 13.06 0.34
C GLU A 44 6.99 14.33 -0.13
N ILE A 45 6.44 15.07 0.83
CA ILE A 45 5.85 16.40 0.61
C ILE A 45 6.81 17.41 1.23
N CYS A 46 7.16 18.46 0.47
CA CYS A 46 7.98 19.53 0.99
C CYS A 46 7.31 20.19 2.20
N LYS A 47 8.06 20.40 3.29
CA LYS A 47 7.55 21.04 4.50
C LYS A 47 7.59 22.55 4.36
N LEU A 48 6.61 23.23 4.94
CA LEU A 48 6.65 24.69 5.03
C LEU A 48 7.86 25.16 5.82
N ARG A 49 8.48 26.26 5.38
CA ARG A 49 9.58 26.90 6.10
C ARG A 49 9.02 27.78 7.21
N HIS A 50 9.54 27.59 8.42
CA HIS A 50 9.10 28.35 9.58
C HIS A 50 9.84 29.69 9.63
N ALA A 51 9.09 30.79 9.65
CA ALA A 51 9.60 32.10 10.04
C ALA A 51 8.80 32.60 11.26
N LYS A 52 9.45 33.36 12.17
CA LYS A 52 8.83 33.79 13.45
C LYS A 52 7.55 34.62 13.27
N GLU A 53 7.42 35.34 12.16
CA GLU A 53 6.21 36.10 11.85
C GLU A 53 5.12 35.21 11.22
N ASN A 54 5.51 34.21 10.43
CA ASN A 54 4.58 33.34 9.69
C ASN A 54 3.81 32.42 10.64
N VAL A 55 4.44 31.93 11.71
CA VAL A 55 3.79 31.06 12.70
C VAL A 55 2.66 31.76 13.48
N LYS A 56 2.59 33.10 13.45
CA LYS A 56 1.48 33.86 14.04
C LYS A 56 0.30 33.98 13.06
N ASN A 57 0.54 33.79 11.76
CA ASN A 57 -0.50 33.89 10.74
C ASN A 57 -1.42 32.65 10.78
N PRO A 58 -2.74 32.82 10.98
CA PRO A 58 -3.67 31.70 11.07
C PRO A 58 -3.75 30.88 9.76
N ILE A 59 -3.56 31.52 8.60
CA ILE A 59 -3.55 30.83 7.29
C ILE A 59 -2.30 29.96 7.16
N PHE A 60 -1.14 30.46 7.58
CA PHE A 60 0.09 29.67 7.60
C PHE A 60 -0.07 28.44 8.49
N ARG A 61 -0.59 28.61 9.71
CA ARG A 61 -0.83 27.49 10.66
C ARG A 61 -1.83 26.46 10.12
N PHE A 62 -2.81 26.91 9.34
CA PHE A 62 -3.74 26.01 8.67
C PHE A 62 -3.01 25.16 7.63
N PHE A 63 -2.28 25.76 6.69
CA PHE A 63 -1.57 25.02 5.65
C PHE A 63 -0.46 24.13 6.23
N GLU A 64 0.25 24.58 7.26
CA GLU A 64 1.23 23.76 7.99
C GLU A 64 0.58 22.49 8.55
N ARG A 65 -0.60 22.61 9.16
CA ARG A 65 -1.33 21.45 9.65
C ARG A 65 -1.73 20.51 8.52
N GLU A 66 -2.30 21.03 7.44
CA GLU A 66 -2.75 20.22 6.30
C GLU A 66 -1.58 19.49 5.61
N ILE A 67 -0.45 20.16 5.41
CA ILE A 67 0.77 19.55 4.85
C ILE A 67 1.29 18.46 5.78
N ASN A 68 1.28 18.68 7.10
CA ASN A 68 1.68 17.67 8.08
C ASN A 68 0.72 16.46 8.13
N LEU A 69 -0.58 16.67 7.90
CA LEU A 69 -1.55 15.57 7.79
C LEU A 69 -1.32 14.77 6.50
N GLY A 70 -1.18 15.44 5.36
CA GLY A 70 -0.89 14.80 4.07
C GLY A 70 0.43 14.04 4.08
N SER A 71 1.48 14.61 4.67
CA SER A 71 2.79 13.95 4.80
C SER A 71 2.71 12.70 5.68
N ARG A 72 1.95 12.72 6.77
CA ARG A 72 1.73 11.54 7.62
C ARG A 72 1.00 10.44 6.86
N LEU A 73 -0.12 10.77 6.21
CA LEU A 73 -0.87 9.81 5.41
C LEU A 73 -0.01 9.19 4.29
N LEU A 74 0.72 10.01 3.54
CA LEU A 74 1.60 9.54 2.47
C LEU A 74 2.66 8.55 3.00
N ASN A 75 3.27 8.88 4.15
CA ASN A 75 4.26 8.02 4.78
C ASN A 75 3.66 6.70 5.28
N GLU A 76 2.44 6.72 5.83
CA GLU A 76 1.72 5.51 6.22
C GLU A 76 1.43 4.62 5.02
N ILE A 77 0.91 5.20 3.93
CA ILE A 77 0.65 4.46 2.69
C ILE A 77 1.95 3.87 2.12
N HIS A 78 3.04 4.63 2.07
CA HIS A 78 4.32 4.10 1.61
C HIS A 78 4.81 2.91 2.45
N LYS A 79 4.71 3.00 3.77
CA LYS A 79 5.08 1.89 4.66
C LYS A 79 4.22 0.65 4.37
N ASP A 80 2.91 0.83 4.29
CA ASP A 80 1.97 -0.25 3.98
C ASP A 80 2.30 -0.90 2.62
N LEU A 81 2.54 -0.10 1.58
CA LEU A 81 2.87 -0.62 0.24
C LEU A 81 4.21 -1.38 0.23
N ILE A 82 5.22 -0.90 0.95
CA ILE A 82 6.52 -1.58 1.07
C ILE A 82 6.36 -2.89 1.84
N GLU A 83 5.64 -2.89 2.96
CA GLU A 83 5.39 -4.10 3.75
C GLU A 83 4.62 -5.16 2.93
N LEU A 84 3.62 -4.73 2.16
CA LEU A 84 2.89 -5.61 1.24
C LEU A 84 3.81 -6.21 0.15
N LEU A 85 4.76 -5.45 -0.39
CA LEU A 85 5.75 -5.98 -1.34
C LEU A 85 6.66 -7.02 -0.68
N GLU A 86 7.11 -6.76 0.54
CA GLU A 86 7.95 -7.71 1.28
C GLU A 86 7.20 -8.99 1.64
N ILE A 87 5.90 -8.91 1.93
CA ILE A 87 5.02 -10.07 2.09
C ILE A 87 4.91 -10.84 0.77
N CYS A 88 4.73 -10.15 -0.37
CA CYS A 88 4.68 -10.79 -1.69
C CYS A 88 6.02 -11.45 -2.08
N ASP A 89 7.14 -10.93 -1.58
CA ASP A 89 8.48 -11.53 -1.74
C ASP A 89 8.76 -12.66 -0.73
N GLY A 90 7.87 -12.90 0.23
CA GLY A 90 8.06 -13.88 1.31
C GLY A 90 9.10 -13.47 2.37
N LYS A 91 9.46 -12.18 2.43
CA LYS A 91 10.41 -11.60 3.39
C LYS A 91 9.77 -11.26 4.74
N HIS A 92 8.48 -10.95 4.74
CA HIS A 92 7.71 -10.65 5.94
C HIS A 92 6.50 -11.57 6.11
N LYS A 93 6.15 -11.84 7.38
CA LYS A 93 4.92 -12.53 7.72
C LYS A 93 3.76 -11.55 7.72
N GLN A 94 2.60 -12.01 7.26
CA GLN A 94 1.35 -11.26 7.33
C GLN A 94 0.95 -11.03 8.81
N ASN A 95 0.45 -9.84 9.09
CA ASN A 95 -0.13 -9.41 10.37
C ASN A 95 -1.59 -8.99 10.15
N ASN A 96 -2.30 -8.65 11.23
CA ASN A 96 -3.74 -8.30 11.12
C ASN A 96 -3.99 -7.10 10.21
N HIS A 97 -3.13 -6.08 10.27
CA HIS A 97 -3.23 -4.88 9.44
C HIS A 97 -3.05 -5.21 7.96
N THR A 98 -2.00 -5.93 7.60
CA THR A 98 -1.73 -6.34 6.21
C THR A 98 -2.77 -7.31 5.67
N LEU A 99 -3.35 -8.18 6.51
CA LEU A 99 -4.49 -9.01 6.11
C LEU A 99 -5.71 -8.17 5.74
N GLU A 100 -6.01 -7.12 6.51
CA GLU A 100 -7.09 -6.18 6.20
C GLU A 100 -6.81 -5.39 4.91
N LEU A 101 -5.57 -4.92 4.72
CA LEU A 101 -5.14 -4.26 3.49
C LEU A 101 -5.32 -5.17 2.27
N ILE A 102 -4.82 -6.41 2.34
CA ILE A 102 -4.94 -7.38 1.25
C ILE A 102 -6.41 -7.65 0.94
N ALA A 103 -7.22 -7.92 1.96
CA ALA A 103 -8.65 -8.17 1.77
C ALA A 103 -9.33 -6.98 1.09
N THR A 104 -9.06 -5.76 1.54
CA THR A 104 -9.73 -4.57 1.01
C THR A 104 -9.26 -4.21 -0.40
N LEU A 105 -7.95 -4.28 -0.67
CA LEU A 105 -7.36 -3.91 -1.96
C LEU A 105 -7.60 -4.95 -3.05
N VAL A 106 -7.57 -6.25 -2.71
CA VAL A 106 -7.69 -7.33 -3.69
C VAL A 106 -9.15 -7.76 -3.85
N LYS A 107 -9.84 -8.07 -2.74
CA LYS A 107 -11.18 -8.67 -2.78
C LYS A 107 -12.24 -7.60 -3.01
N SER A 108 -12.22 -6.53 -2.22
CA SER A 108 -13.21 -5.45 -2.34
C SER A 108 -12.83 -4.40 -3.38
N LYS A 109 -11.54 -4.27 -3.71
CA LYS A 109 -10.98 -3.20 -4.56
C LYS A 109 -11.27 -1.79 -4.05
N GLU A 110 -11.52 -1.67 -2.75
CA GLU A 110 -11.87 -0.42 -2.07
C GLU A 110 -10.65 0.19 -1.40
N VAL A 111 -10.76 1.46 -1.03
CA VAL A 111 -9.74 2.13 -0.21
C VAL A 111 -9.79 1.55 1.22
N PRO A 112 -8.67 1.06 1.77
CA PRO A 112 -8.57 0.63 3.16
C PRO A 112 -8.99 1.71 4.16
N GLN A 113 -9.61 1.31 5.26
CA GLN A 113 -10.12 2.25 6.25
C GLN A 113 -8.99 3.09 6.90
N SER A 114 -7.82 2.49 7.11
CA SER A 114 -6.62 3.18 7.61
C SER A 114 -6.19 4.37 6.74
N TRP A 115 -6.46 4.32 5.43
CA TRP A 115 -6.07 5.36 4.47
C TRP A 115 -7.10 6.50 4.35
N LYS A 116 -8.31 6.32 4.89
CA LYS A 116 -9.42 7.30 4.79
C LYS A 116 -9.30 8.40 5.84
N GLN A 117 -8.26 9.23 5.73
CA GLN A 117 -8.02 10.36 6.65
C GLN A 117 -8.82 11.62 6.28
N TYR A 118 -9.56 11.59 5.18
CA TYR A 118 -10.43 12.66 4.71
C TYR A 118 -11.67 12.07 4.02
N THR A 119 -12.67 12.92 3.78
CA THR A 119 -13.91 12.51 3.14
C THR A 119 -13.67 12.08 1.70
N ILE A 120 -13.92 10.80 1.41
CA ILE A 120 -13.91 10.22 0.07
C ILE A 120 -15.30 9.68 -0.30
N PRO A 121 -15.65 9.59 -1.58
CA PRO A 121 -16.87 8.90 -2.02
C PRO A 121 -16.90 7.45 -1.53
N ARG A 122 -18.09 6.96 -1.11
CA ARG A 122 -18.23 5.63 -0.49
C ARG A 122 -17.75 4.49 -1.38
N ASP A 123 -18.06 4.55 -2.66
CA ASP A 123 -17.85 3.45 -3.62
C ASP A 123 -16.62 3.70 -4.52
N VAL A 124 -15.61 4.41 -4.01
CA VAL A 124 -14.42 4.70 -4.79
C VAL A 124 -13.47 3.51 -4.83
N ILE A 125 -13.08 3.13 -6.05
CA ILE A 125 -12.11 2.06 -6.30
C ILE A 125 -10.71 2.55 -5.89
N ALA A 126 -9.96 1.72 -5.14
CA ALA A 126 -8.63 2.07 -4.64
C ALA A 126 -7.68 2.58 -5.74
N HIS A 127 -7.67 1.92 -6.89
CA HIS A 127 -6.85 2.32 -8.03
C HIS A 127 -7.18 3.74 -8.54
N VAL A 128 -8.48 4.06 -8.66
CA VAL A 128 -8.94 5.38 -9.11
C VAL A 128 -8.62 6.44 -8.06
N TRP A 129 -8.87 6.14 -6.79
CA TRP A 129 -8.54 7.03 -5.68
C TRP A 129 -7.04 7.35 -5.63
N MET A 130 -6.18 6.32 -5.73
CA MET A 130 -4.74 6.49 -5.70
C MET A 130 -4.24 7.40 -6.83
N LYS A 131 -4.67 7.10 -8.08
CA LYS A 131 -4.18 7.76 -9.28
C LYS A 131 -4.74 9.17 -9.49
N SER A 132 -6.03 9.36 -9.21
CA SER A 132 -6.75 10.59 -9.59
C SER A 132 -7.02 11.52 -8.42
N ASP A 133 -7.09 11.03 -7.17
CA ASP A 133 -7.41 11.87 -6.00
C ASP A 133 -6.18 12.05 -5.11
N LEU A 134 -5.63 10.98 -4.52
CA LEU A 134 -4.50 11.09 -3.59
C LEU A 134 -3.29 11.76 -4.24
N LYS A 135 -2.90 11.31 -5.44
CA LYS A 135 -1.76 11.86 -6.18
C LYS A 135 -1.90 13.37 -6.43
N GLU A 136 -3.07 13.83 -6.85
CA GLU A 136 -3.29 15.25 -7.12
C GLU A 136 -3.36 16.08 -5.83
N ARG A 137 -3.90 15.54 -4.75
CA ARG A 137 -3.86 16.18 -3.42
C ARG A 137 -2.43 16.34 -2.91
N VAL A 138 -1.61 15.30 -3.02
CA VAL A 138 -0.20 15.35 -2.61
C VAL A 138 0.56 16.40 -3.44
N LYS A 139 0.37 16.42 -4.77
CA LYS A 139 0.93 17.47 -5.64
C LYS A 139 0.46 18.87 -5.27
N GLN A 140 -0.80 19.03 -4.88
CA GLN A 140 -1.33 20.32 -4.46
C GLN A 140 -0.65 20.78 -3.17
N LEU A 141 -0.50 19.90 -2.17
CA LEU A 141 0.19 20.20 -0.92
C LEU A 141 1.66 20.59 -1.16
N ASP A 142 2.33 19.92 -2.09
CA ASP A 142 3.71 20.21 -2.48
C ASP A 142 3.84 21.57 -3.19
N ARG A 143 2.91 21.89 -4.10
CA ARG A 143 2.85 23.23 -4.71
C ARG A 143 2.59 24.33 -3.68
N LEU A 144 1.76 24.05 -2.67
CA LEU A 144 1.48 25.01 -1.62
C LEU A 144 2.71 25.23 -0.74
N SER A 145 3.46 24.19 -0.39
CA SER A 145 4.66 24.35 0.44
C SER A 145 5.75 25.16 -0.26
N ASP A 146 5.91 25.02 -1.58
CA ASP A 146 6.90 25.77 -2.35
C ASP A 146 6.49 27.24 -2.59
N ASN A 147 5.20 27.50 -2.84
CA ASN A 147 4.73 28.83 -3.25
C ASN A 147 4.23 29.70 -2.08
N LEU A 148 4.10 29.16 -0.87
CA LEU A 148 3.66 29.95 0.30
C LEU A 148 4.77 30.88 0.79
N THR A 149 4.98 31.96 0.03
CA THR A 149 5.76 33.12 0.45
C THR A 149 4.78 34.11 1.08
N ILE A 150 4.42 33.87 2.33
CA ILE A 150 3.66 34.83 3.16
C ILE A 150 4.62 35.51 4.12
#